data_AF-A0A202F9C7-F1
#
_entry.id   AF-A0A202F9C7-F1
#
_cell.length_a   1.000
_cell.length_b   1.000
_cell.length_c   1.000
_cell.angle_alpha   90.00
_cell.angle_beta   90.00
_cell.angle_gamma   90.00
#
_symmetry.space_group_name_H-M   'P 1'
#
loop_
_entity.id
_entity.type
_entity.pdbx_description
1 polymer ?
#
loop_
_entity_poly.entity_id
_entity_poly.type
_entity_poly.pdbx_seq_one_letter_code
_entity_poly.pdbx_strand_id
1 'polypeptide(L)'
;MIKQYKNRFIQGTLLTIIWIVFLTGFTRQTMEVTFFWNILLISVSLSLIFGVIYPYIWNYSTWIAPISIILSSVINFLTGYFVLYLYSKILFHLTLPYWLVILCVTILLHVIFFYFYRKYQNEKMARELNQLRQR
;
A
#
# COMPACT_ATOMS: atom_id res chain seq x y z
N MET A 1 11.53 -1.85 -15.87
CA MET A 1 11.53 -1.04 -14.63
C MET A 1 10.57 0.15 -14.74
N ILE A 2 10.96 1.29 -15.33
CA ILE A 2 10.14 2.53 -15.35
C ILE A 2 8.74 2.32 -15.94
N LYS A 3 8.62 1.63 -17.09
CA LYS A 3 7.32 1.33 -17.71
C LYS A 3 6.38 0.49 -16.81
N GLN A 4 6.93 -0.46 -16.06
CA GLN A 4 6.16 -1.30 -15.14
C GLN A 4 5.71 -0.53 -13.90
N TYR A 5 6.59 0.29 -13.30
CA TYR A 5 6.23 1.17 -12.20
C TYR A 5 5.17 2.18 -12.61
N LYS A 6 5.34 2.80 -13.80
CA LYS A 6 4.35 3.72 -14.37
C LYS A 6 2.97 3.06 -14.51
N ASN A 7 2.92 1.85 -15.09
CA ASN A 7 1.66 1.14 -15.26
C ASN A 7 1.01 0.77 -13.92
N ARG A 8 1.77 0.25 -12.95
CA ARG A 8 1.26 -0.08 -11.62
C ARG A 8 0.74 1.15 -10.88
N PHE A 9 1.47 2.27 -10.98
CA PHE A 9 1.06 3.53 -10.39
C PHE A 9 -0.24 4.04 -11.00
N ILE A 10 -0.35 4.08 -12.34
CA ILE A 10 -1.56 4.54 -13.03
C ILE A 10 -2.76 3.64 -12.68
N GLN A 11 -2.59 2.31 -12.73
CA GLN A 11 -3.63 1.35 -12.38
C GLN A 11 -4.08 1.51 -10.92
N GLY A 12 -3.12 1.62 -10.00
CA GLY A 12 -3.40 1.89 -8.59
C GLY A 12 -4.18 3.18 -8.40
N THR A 13 -3.82 4.24 -9.14
CA THR A 13 -4.41 5.57 -8.95
C THR A 13 -5.87 5.54 -9.40
N LEU A 14 -6.13 4.99 -10.59
CA LEU A 14 -7.48 4.87 -11.13
C LEU A 14 -8.36 3.97 -10.25
N LEU A 15 -7.84 2.82 -9.81
CA LEU A 15 -8.58 1.92 -8.93
C LEU A 15 -8.94 2.59 -7.61
N THR A 16 -8.01 3.36 -7.04
CA THR A 16 -8.21 4.07 -5.78
C THR A 16 -9.22 5.21 -5.92
N ILE A 17 -9.18 5.97 -7.02
CA ILE A 17 -10.19 7.00 -7.32
C ILE A 17 -11.58 6.35 -7.39
N ILE A 18 -11.73 5.29 -8.18
CA ILE A 18 -13.00 4.57 -8.34
C ILE A 18 -13.50 4.08 -6.97
N TRP A 19 -12.60 3.50 -6.17
CA TRP A 19 -12.94 2.98 -4.85
C TRP A 19 -13.42 4.07 -3.89
N ILE A 20 -12.75 5.22 -3.83
CA ILE A 20 -13.12 6.31 -2.92
C ILE A 20 -14.40 6.99 -3.36
N VAL A 21 -14.58 7.21 -4.67
CA VAL A 21 -15.83 7.75 -5.22
C VAL A 21 -16.99 6.80 -4.89
N PHE A 22 -16.79 5.50 -5.08
CA PHE A 22 -17.77 4.48 -4.71
C PHE A 22 -18.11 4.54 -3.21
N LEU A 23 -17.11 4.53 -2.32
CA LEU A 23 -17.34 4.64 -0.87
C LEU A 23 -18.07 5.92 -0.48
N THR A 24 -17.73 7.05 -1.11
CA THR A 24 -18.39 8.33 -0.82
C THR A 24 -19.82 8.37 -1.34
N GLY A 25 -20.15 7.60 -2.40
CA GLY A 25 -21.54 7.44 -2.83
C GLY A 25 -22.48 6.86 -1.76
N PHE A 26 -21.94 6.14 -0.77
CA PHE A 26 -22.71 5.63 0.37
C PHE A 26 -22.75 6.59 1.56
N THR A 27 -21.96 7.67 1.54
CA THR A 27 -21.98 8.67 2.61
C THR A 27 -23.00 9.76 2.27
N ARG A 28 -23.70 10.28 3.29
CA ARG A 28 -24.60 11.45 3.13
C ARG A 28 -23.83 12.78 3.08
N GLN A 29 -22.51 12.74 2.86
CA GLN A 29 -21.69 13.95 2.86
C GLN A 29 -21.85 14.69 1.53
N THR A 30 -22.15 15.98 1.61
CA THR A 30 -22.09 16.88 0.47
C THR A 30 -20.64 17.04 0.05
N MET A 31 -20.32 16.68 -1.19
CA MET A 31 -18.96 16.84 -1.72
C MET A 31 -18.66 18.31 -1.98
N GLU A 32 -17.83 18.91 -1.14
CA GLU A 32 -17.20 20.19 -1.45
C GLU A 32 -16.13 20.03 -2.54
N VAL A 33 -15.84 21.09 -3.30
CA VAL A 33 -14.78 21.08 -4.32
C VAL A 33 -13.40 20.74 -3.71
N THR A 34 -13.19 21.11 -2.44
CA THR A 34 -11.99 20.75 -1.66
C THR A 34 -11.85 19.24 -1.48
N PHE A 35 -12.96 18.50 -1.41
CA PHE A 35 -12.95 17.04 -1.26
C PHE A 35 -12.41 16.34 -2.51
N PHE A 36 -12.65 16.89 -3.70
CA PHE A 36 -12.09 16.35 -4.94
C PHE A 36 -10.55 16.31 -4.91
N TRP A 37 -9.92 17.38 -4.42
CA TRP A 37 -8.47 17.43 -4.24
C TRP A 37 -7.98 16.39 -3.22
N ASN A 38 -8.76 16.16 -2.17
CA ASN A 38 -8.45 15.11 -1.18
C ASN A 38 -8.50 13.72 -1.82
N ILE A 39 -9.49 13.42 -2.67
CA ILE A 39 -9.56 12.13 -3.40
C ILE A 39 -8.31 11.93 -4.27
N LEU A 40 -7.89 12.96 -5.00
CA LEU A 40 -6.67 12.89 -5.83
C LEU A 40 -5.43 12.64 -4.98
N LEU A 41 -5.26 13.38 -3.88
CA LEU A 41 -4.13 13.20 -2.97
C LEU A 41 -4.10 11.80 -2.36
N ILE A 42 -5.23 11.30 -1.85
CA ILE A 42 -5.33 9.94 -1.32
C ILE A 42 -4.92 8.93 -2.39
N SER A 43 -5.45 9.07 -3.61
CA SER A 43 -5.22 8.13 -4.70
C SER A 43 -3.76 8.09 -5.12
N VAL A 44 -3.11 9.24 -5.21
CA VAL A 44 -1.67 9.35 -5.49
C VAL A 44 -0.85 8.74 -4.35
N SER A 45 -1.17 9.06 -3.09
CA SER A 45 -0.46 8.52 -1.93
C SER A 45 -0.53 7.00 -1.88
N LEU A 46 -1.72 6.40 -1.96
CA LEU A 46 -1.88 4.94 -1.93
C LEU A 46 -1.18 4.28 -3.13
N SER A 47 -1.26 4.87 -4.32
CA SER A 47 -0.61 4.33 -5.51
C SER A 47 0.90 4.44 -5.45
N LEU A 48 1.44 5.46 -4.79
CA LEU A 48 2.87 5.58 -4.54
C LEU A 48 3.34 4.47 -3.59
N ILE A 49 2.58 4.20 -2.51
CA ILE A 49 2.91 3.12 -1.57
C ILE A 49 2.86 1.75 -2.26
N PHE A 50 1.70 1.38 -2.81
CA PHE A 50 1.46 0.04 -3.34
C PHE A 50 2.07 -0.18 -4.74
N GLY A 51 2.10 0.85 -5.57
CA GLY A 51 2.58 0.77 -6.96
C GLY A 51 4.09 0.93 -7.10
N VAL A 52 4.74 1.63 -6.17
CA VAL A 52 6.17 1.99 -6.29
C VAL A 52 6.98 1.54 -5.07
N ILE A 53 6.67 2.06 -3.88
CA ILE A 53 7.50 1.87 -2.68
C ILE A 53 7.54 0.41 -2.25
N TYR A 54 6.39 -0.26 -2.16
CA TYR A 54 6.32 -1.67 -1.75
C TYR A 54 7.06 -2.59 -2.73
N PRO A 55 6.77 -2.54 -4.05
CA PRO A 55 7.53 -3.33 -5.00
C PRO A 55 9.04 -3.06 -4.94
N TYR A 56 9.45 -1.81 -4.70
CA TYR A 56 10.87 -1.47 -4.51
C TYR A 56 11.45 -2.13 -3.26
N ILE A 57 10.85 -1.91 -2.09
CA ILE A 57 11.34 -2.44 -0.80
C ILE A 57 11.40 -3.98 -0.83
N TRP A 58 10.43 -4.65 -1.45
CA TRP A 58 10.29 -6.11 -1.34
C TRP A 58 11.07 -6.88 -2.42
N ASN A 59 11.33 -6.27 -3.59
CA ASN A 59 11.99 -6.95 -4.71
C ASN A 59 13.40 -6.45 -5.01
N TYR A 60 13.69 -5.18 -4.73
CA TYR A 60 14.92 -4.54 -5.16
C TYR A 60 15.78 -4.04 -4.01
N SER A 61 15.19 -3.80 -2.83
CA SER A 61 15.98 -3.43 -1.66
C SER A 61 16.90 -4.58 -1.24
N THR A 62 18.13 -4.24 -0.91
CA THR A 62 19.15 -5.15 -0.37
C THR A 62 19.10 -5.25 1.16
N TRP A 63 18.11 -4.63 1.80
CA TRP A 63 17.97 -4.66 3.25
C TRP A 63 17.58 -6.04 3.79
N ILE A 64 18.01 -6.32 5.01
CA ILE A 64 17.56 -7.50 5.75
C ILE A 64 16.04 -7.44 6.01
N ALA A 65 15.41 -8.61 6.07
CA ALA A 65 13.96 -8.74 6.19
C ALA A 65 13.32 -7.89 7.30
N PRO A 66 13.88 -7.80 8.53
CA PRO A 66 13.30 -6.97 9.59
C PRO A 66 13.19 -5.49 9.20
N ILE A 67 14.21 -4.93 8.53
CA ILE A 67 14.23 -3.52 8.13
C ILE A 67 13.14 -3.26 7.08
N SER A 68 13.03 -4.14 6.08
CA SER A 68 12.00 -4.02 5.04
C SER A 68 10.59 -4.08 5.62
N ILE A 69 10.34 -5.00 6.55
CA ILE A 69 9.04 -5.14 7.24
C ILE A 69 8.71 -3.89 8.06
N ILE A 70 9.67 -3.42 8.87
CA ILE A 70 9.47 -2.24 9.72
C ILE A 70 9.20 -1.01 8.85
N LEU A 71 10.01 -0.78 7.81
CA LEU A 71 9.85 0.41 6.98
C LEU A 71 8.54 0.38 6.19
N SER A 72 8.17 -0.76 5.60
CA SER A 72 6.87 -0.91 4.94
C SER A 72 5.71 -0.66 5.91
N SER A 73 5.82 -1.16 7.14
CA SER A 73 4.78 -0.99 8.17
C SER A 73 4.64 0.47 8.61
N VAL A 74 5.75 1.16 8.88
CA VAL A 74 5.75 2.58 9.29
C VAL A 74 5.20 3.46 8.18
N ILE A 75 5.66 3.26 6.94
CA ILE A 75 5.18 4.02 5.77
C ILE A 75 3.67 3.77 5.56
N ASN A 76 3.23 2.52 5.68
CA ASN A 76 1.80 2.17 5.57
C ASN A 76 0.96 2.87 6.63
N PHE A 77 1.42 2.80 7.86
CA PHE A 77 0.72 3.32 9.03
C PHE A 77 0.55 4.84 8.92
N LEU A 78 1.64 5.55 8.62
CA LEU A 78 1.59 7.01 8.43
C LEU A 78 0.72 7.38 7.24
N THR A 79 0.82 6.66 6.12
CA THR A 79 -0.02 6.91 4.95
C THR A 79 -1.49 6.63 5.25
N GLY A 80 -1.81 5.56 5.99
CA GLY A 80 -3.18 5.23 6.39
C GLY A 80 -3.81 6.35 7.22
N TYR A 81 -3.09 6.88 8.22
CA TYR A 81 -3.56 8.03 8.99
C TYR A 81 -3.69 9.31 8.16
N PHE A 82 -2.75 9.57 7.25
CA PHE A 82 -2.84 10.70 6.32
C PHE A 82 -4.07 10.59 5.42
N VAL A 83 -4.34 9.41 4.88
CA VAL A 83 -5.53 9.12 4.05
C VAL A 83 -6.81 9.28 4.85
N LEU A 84 -6.88 8.75 6.07
CA LEU A 84 -8.03 8.93 6.96
C LEU A 84 -8.27 10.41 7.26
N TYR A 85 -7.20 11.17 7.52
CA TYR A 85 -7.29 12.61 7.76
C TYR A 85 -7.84 13.38 6.56
N LEU A 86 -7.40 13.05 5.34
CA LEU A 86 -7.91 13.65 4.11
C LEU A 86 -9.35 13.26 3.80
N TYR A 87 -9.73 12.02 4.13
CA TYR A 87 -11.07 11.50 3.86
C TYR A 87 -12.10 12.02 4.87
N SER A 88 -11.84 11.93 6.18
CA SER A 88 -12.76 12.38 7.22
C SER A 88 -12.02 12.64 8.53
N LYS A 89 -12.08 13.90 9.00
CA LYS A 89 -11.55 14.30 10.31
C LYS A 89 -12.19 13.53 11.46
N ILE A 90 -13.49 13.23 11.35
CA ILE A 90 -14.23 12.47 12.37
C ILE A 90 -13.66 11.06 12.49
N LEU A 91 -13.47 10.36 11.36
CA LEU A 91 -12.88 9.01 11.36
C LEU A 91 -11.43 9.02 11.84
N PHE A 92 -10.66 10.05 11.48
CA PHE A 92 -9.31 10.23 11.98
C PHE A 92 -9.28 10.34 13.52
N HIS A 93 -10.10 11.21 14.10
CA HIS A 93 -10.15 11.38 15.56
C HIS A 93 -10.71 10.14 16.28
N LEU A 94 -11.63 9.39 15.66
CA LEU A 94 -12.15 8.14 16.20
C LEU A 94 -11.09 7.04 16.24
N THR A 95 -10.20 7.00 15.24
CA THR A 95 -9.17 5.95 15.11
C THR A 95 -7.87 6.29 15.82
N LEU A 96 -7.61 7.57 16.10
CA LEU A 96 -6.39 8.04 16.77
C LEU A 96 -6.11 7.34 18.13
N PRO A 97 -7.09 7.12 19.03
CA PRO A 97 -6.82 6.47 20.31
C PRO A 97 -6.33 5.02 20.17
N TYR A 98 -6.68 4.35 19.07
CA TYR A 98 -6.36 2.95 18.79
C TYR A 98 -5.09 2.78 17.95
N TRP A 99 -4.27 3.82 17.82
CA TRP A 99 -3.09 3.84 16.95
C TRP A 99 -2.10 2.71 17.24
N LEU A 100 -1.89 2.38 18.52
CA LEU A 100 -1.01 1.26 18.91
C LEU A 100 -1.54 -0.08 18.39
N VAL A 101 -2.84 -0.32 18.53
CA VAL A 101 -3.47 -1.57 18.06
C VAL A 101 -3.35 -1.67 16.54
N ILE A 102 -3.64 -0.58 15.84
CA ILE A 102 -3.53 -0.50 14.37
C ILE A 102 -2.09 -0.76 13.92
N LEU A 103 -1.10 -0.18 14.61
CA LEU A 103 0.31 -0.39 14.30
C LEU A 103 0.73 -1.85 14.52
N CYS A 104 0.36 -2.45 15.66
CA CYS A 104 0.65 -3.86 15.96
C CYS A 104 0.03 -4.80 14.91
N VAL A 105 -1.24 -4.60 14.57
CA VAL A 105 -1.92 -5.37 13.53
C VAL A 105 -1.24 -5.18 12.18
N THR A 106 -0.85 -3.94 11.83
CA THR A 106 -0.14 -3.64 10.59
C THR A 106 1.17 -4.40 10.50
N ILE A 107 1.99 -4.38 11.56
CA ILE A 107 3.27 -5.09 11.61
C ILE A 107 3.06 -6.60 11.48
N LEU A 108 2.14 -7.18 12.25
CA LEU A 108 1.82 -8.61 12.18
C LEU A 108 1.43 -9.04 10.77
N LEU A 109 0.57 -8.25 10.12
CA LEU A 109 0.13 -8.53 8.76
C LEU A 109 1.29 -8.44 7.75
N HIS A 110 2.18 -7.45 7.90
CA HIS A 110 3.38 -7.33 7.07
C HIS A 110 4.33 -8.52 7.26
N VAL A 111 4.52 -9.00 8.49
CA VAL A 111 5.33 -10.21 8.76
C VAL A 111 4.76 -11.41 8.01
N ILE A 112 3.44 -11.63 8.12
CA ILE A 112 2.74 -12.74 7.45
C ILE A 112 2.91 -12.63 5.93
N PHE A 113 2.56 -11.47 5.34
CA PHE A 113 2.65 -11.26 3.90
C PHE A 113 4.08 -11.39 3.39
N PHE A 114 5.06 -10.88 4.13
CA PHE A 114 6.46 -10.98 3.75
C PHE A 114 6.93 -12.45 3.72
N TYR A 115 6.53 -13.25 4.71
CA TYR A 115 6.84 -14.68 4.74
C TYR A 115 6.27 -15.42 3.52
N PHE A 116 4.98 -15.24 3.23
CA PHE A 116 4.34 -15.85 2.06
C PHE A 116 4.97 -15.38 0.75
N TYR A 117 5.26 -14.08 0.65
CA TYR A 117 5.86 -13.49 -0.54
C TYR A 117 7.27 -14.05 -0.82
N ARG A 118 8.11 -14.16 0.22
CA ARG A 118 9.45 -14.74 0.10
C ARG A 118 9.41 -16.20 -0.29
N LYS A 119 8.49 -16.98 0.28
CA LYS A 119 8.29 -18.38 -0.13
C LYS A 119 7.95 -18.49 -1.62
N TYR A 120 7.00 -17.69 -2.08
CA TYR A 120 6.60 -17.66 -3.49
C TYR A 120 7.75 -17.24 -4.42
N GLN A 121 8.51 -16.20 -4.05
CA GLN A 121 9.69 -15.73 -4.80
C GLN A 121 10.75 -16.83 -4.93
N ASN A 122 11.07 -17.52 -3.83
CA ASN A 122 12.05 -18.61 -3.83
C ASN A 122 11.61 -19.77 -4.74
N GLU A 123 10.35 -20.17 -4.68
CA GLU A 123 9.79 -21.20 -5.57
C GLU A 123 9.79 -20.79 -7.05
N LYS A 124 9.51 -19.51 -7.34
CA LYS A 124 9.59 -18.96 -8.70
C LYS A 124 11.03 -19.04 -9.23
N MET A 125 12.00 -18.59 -8.43
CA MET A 125 13.41 -18.59 -8.82
C MET A 125 13.96 -20.00 -9.03
N ALA A 126 13.59 -20.95 -8.15
CA ALA A 126 13.96 -22.36 -8.31
C ALA A 126 13.42 -22.97 -9.62
N ARG A 127 12.17 -22.64 -9.99
CA ARG A 127 11.58 -23.08 -11.27
C ARG A 127 12.30 -22.48 -12.48
N GLU A 128 12.60 -21.18 -12.45
CA GLU A 128 13.32 -20.51 -13.53
C GLU A 128 14.73 -21.10 -13.72
N LEU A 129 15.46 -21.36 -12.63
CA LEU A 129 16.77 -22.03 -12.65
C LEU A 129 16.69 -23.45 -13.22
N ASN A 130 15.70 -24.24 -12.81
CA ASN A 130 15.51 -25.61 -13.31
C ASN A 130 15.17 -25.64 -14.81
N GLN A 131 14.40 -24.67 -15.31
CA GLN A 131 14.11 -24.55 -16.74
C GLN A 131 15.35 -24.17 -17.55
N LEU A 132 16.22 -23.30 -17.02
CA LEU A 132 17.49 -22.95 -17.66
C LEU A 132 18.47 -24.13 -17.69
N ARG A 133 18.46 -25.00 -16.67
CA ARG A 133 19.28 -26.22 -16.63
C ARG A 133 18.84 -27.29 -17.63
N GLN A 134 17.57 -27.29 -18.05
CA GLN A 134 17.00 -28.27 -18.98
C GLN A 134 17.10 -27.86 -20.46
N ARG A 135 17.59 -26.64 -20.74
CA ARG A 135 17.94 -26.17 -22.09
C ARG A 135 19.45 -26.28 -22.31
#